data_AF-A0A2W7KFT6-F1
#
_entry.id   AF-A0A2W7KFT6-F1
#
_cell.length_a   1.000
_cell.length_b   1.000
_cell.length_c   1.000
_cell.angle_alpha   90.00
_cell.angle_beta   90.00
_cell.angle_gamma   90.00
#
_symmetry.space_group_name_H-M   'P 1'
#
loop_
_entity.id
_entity.type
_entity.pdbx_description
1 polymer ?
#
loop_
_entity_poly.entity_id
_entity_poly.type
_entity_poly.pdbx_seq_one_letter_code
_entity_poly.pdbx_strand_id
1 'polypeptide(L)'
;MIPVQFEKFMAFVLQHTRIGSLQWSVGEGASYVASHEGITLIISSDFDPDREISTFWFRLNGSTGSTPFSVTDREQDYELMKTLFEEVMANAHNVKSDMAKFMAGFN
;
A
#
# COMPACT_ATOMS: atom_id res chain seq x y z
N MET A 1 -4.09 12.41 7.50
CA MET A 1 -2.67 12.84 7.37
C MET A 1 -1.79 11.74 7.92
N ILE A 2 -0.57 11.58 7.41
CA ILE A 2 0.37 10.56 7.92
C ILE A 2 0.89 11.02 9.29
N PRO A 3 0.78 10.19 10.35
CA PRO A 3 1.36 10.56 11.64
C PRO A 3 2.89 10.62 11.54
N VAL A 4 3.50 11.61 12.21
CA VAL A 4 4.95 11.88 12.13
C VAL A 4 5.82 10.66 12.47
N GLN A 5 5.35 9.77 13.34
CA GLN A 5 6.04 8.54 13.70
C GLN A 5 6.17 7.56 12.53
N PHE A 6 5.30 7.67 11.52
CA PHE A 6 5.27 6.82 10.34
C PHE A 6 6.07 7.36 9.16
N GLU A 7 6.44 8.65 9.09
CA GLU A 7 7.04 9.25 7.89
C GLU A 7 8.25 8.46 7.35
N LYS A 8 9.22 8.16 8.22
CA LYS A 8 10.40 7.35 7.85
C LYS A 8 10.02 5.91 7.51
N PHE A 9 9.03 5.37 8.20
CA PHE A 9 8.55 4.01 7.96
C PHE A 9 7.85 3.90 6.61
N MET A 10 7.07 4.89 6.19
CA MET A 10 6.41 4.91 4.89
C MET A 10 7.41 4.94 3.74
N ALA A 11 8.50 5.73 3.87
CA ALA A 11 9.59 5.72 2.90
C ALA A 11 10.28 4.34 2.83
N PHE A 12 10.52 3.70 3.98
CA PHE A 12 11.03 2.34 4.05
C PHE A 12 10.11 1.34 3.34
N VAL A 13 8.82 1.35 3.66
CA VAL A 13 7.82 0.44 3.07
C VAL A 13 7.78 0.62 1.54
N LEU A 14 7.74 1.86 1.05
CA LEU A 14 7.73 2.15 -0.37
C LEU A 14 9.00 1.63 -1.08
N GLN A 15 10.18 1.93 -0.54
CA GLN A 15 11.44 1.48 -1.11
C GLN A 15 11.52 -0.05 -1.16
N HIS A 16 11.19 -0.72 -0.05
CA HIS A 16 11.28 -2.17 0.05
C HIS A 16 10.23 -2.90 -0.81
N THR A 17 9.07 -2.28 -1.04
CA THR A 17 8.03 -2.76 -1.98
C THR A 17 8.51 -2.68 -3.43
N ARG A 18 9.08 -1.54 -3.83
CA ARG A 18 9.59 -1.30 -5.20
C ARG A 18 10.68 -2.29 -5.62
N ILE A 19 11.57 -2.63 -4.70
CA ILE A 19 12.64 -3.59 -4.98
C ILE A 19 12.22 -5.05 -4.77
N GLY A 20 10.97 -5.30 -4.37
CA GLY A 20 10.43 -6.65 -4.14
C GLY A 20 10.97 -7.35 -2.89
N SER A 21 11.54 -6.61 -1.93
CA SER A 21 11.99 -7.20 -0.66
C SER A 21 10.87 -7.27 0.39
N LEU A 22 9.90 -6.36 0.31
CA LEU A 22 8.63 -6.45 1.01
C LEU A 22 7.61 -7.02 0.03
N GLN A 23 7.11 -8.22 0.33
CA GLN A 23 6.16 -8.93 -0.51
C GLN A 23 4.74 -8.70 0.01
N TRP A 24 3.87 -8.29 -0.88
CA TRP A 24 2.46 -8.06 -0.60
C TRP A 24 1.62 -9.19 -1.18
N SER A 25 0.53 -9.50 -0.48
CA SER A 25 -0.50 -10.42 -0.94
C SER A 25 -1.84 -9.70 -0.99
N VAL A 26 -2.71 -10.13 -1.89
CA VAL A 26 -4.08 -9.64 -1.97
C VAL A 26 -4.82 -10.05 -0.70
N GLY A 27 -5.40 -9.07 -0.01
CA GLY A 27 -6.27 -9.28 1.15
C GLY A 27 -7.74 -9.37 0.76
N GLU A 28 -8.64 -9.21 1.74
CA GLU A 28 -10.07 -9.11 1.48
C GLU A 28 -10.45 -7.72 0.95
N GLY A 29 -11.33 -7.66 -0.06
CA GLY A 29 -11.71 -6.40 -0.70
C GLY A 29 -10.54 -5.72 -1.43
N ALA A 30 -10.54 -4.39 -1.46
CA ALA A 30 -9.45 -3.59 -2.04
C ALA A 30 -8.30 -3.40 -1.04
N SER A 31 -7.86 -4.49 -0.39
CA SER A 31 -6.78 -4.47 0.59
C SER A 31 -5.60 -5.34 0.20
N TYR A 32 -4.43 -4.98 0.71
CA TYR A 32 -3.19 -5.71 0.53
C TYR A 32 -2.49 -5.87 1.87
N VAL A 33 -1.84 -7.01 2.04
CA VAL A 33 -1.25 -7.43 3.31
C VAL A 33 0.21 -7.82 3.10
N ALA A 34 1.09 -7.35 3.98
CA ALA A 34 2.46 -7.83 4.08
C ALA A 34 2.73 -8.22 5.54
N SER A 35 3.45 -9.33 5.76
CA SER A 35 3.79 -9.78 7.11
C SER A 35 5.28 -10.07 7.25
N HIS A 36 5.87 -9.64 8.35
CA HIS A 36 7.28 -9.84 8.68
C HIS A 36 7.47 -9.90 10.21
N GLU A 37 8.13 -10.96 10.70
CA GLU A 37 8.47 -11.11 12.14
C GLU A 37 7.30 -10.88 13.12
N GLY A 38 6.11 -11.37 12.78
CA GLY A 38 4.91 -11.22 13.61
C GLY A 38 4.28 -9.81 13.58
N ILE A 39 4.75 -8.94 12.69
CA ILE A 39 4.16 -7.65 12.36
C ILE A 39 3.43 -7.79 11.03
N THR A 40 2.21 -7.27 10.96
CA THR A 40 1.40 -7.25 9.73
C THR A 40 1.07 -5.82 9.32
N LEU A 41 1.36 -5.49 8.07
CA LEU A 41 0.94 -4.27 7.41
C LEU A 41 -0.30 -4.54 6.59
N ILE A 42 -1.28 -3.64 6.67
CA ILE A 42 -2.44 -3.65 5.80
C ILE A 42 -2.57 -2.27 5.19
N ILE A 43 -2.75 -2.22 3.87
CA ILE A 43 -3.12 -1.01 3.15
C ILE A 43 -4.38 -1.29 2.34
N SER A 44 -5.34 -0.36 2.35
CA SER A 44 -6.55 -0.48 1.55
C SER A 44 -6.99 0.88 1.02
N SER A 45 -7.83 0.86 -0.02
CA SER A 45 -8.52 2.04 -0.51
C SER A 45 -10.02 1.90 -0.39
N ASP A 46 -10.69 3.03 -0.24
CA ASP A 46 -12.15 3.14 -0.21
C ASP A 46 -12.58 4.44 -0.89
N PHE A 47 -13.79 4.45 -1.43
CA PHE A 47 -14.41 5.63 -2.03
C PHE A 47 -15.83 5.77 -1.51
N ASP A 48 -16.11 6.86 -0.80
CA ASP A 48 -17.44 7.22 -0.33
C ASP A 48 -18.17 8.01 -1.44
N PRO A 49 -19.17 7.42 -2.12
CA PRO A 49 -19.86 8.07 -3.22
C PRO A 49 -20.79 9.20 -2.76
N ASP A 50 -21.28 9.17 -1.52
CA ASP A 50 -22.17 10.21 -0.99
C ASP A 50 -21.39 11.48 -0.66
N ARG A 51 -20.13 11.31 -0.24
CA ARG A 51 -19.24 12.43 0.11
C ARG A 51 -18.28 12.83 -1.00
N GLU A 52 -18.17 12.00 -2.04
CA GLU A 52 -17.15 12.08 -3.09
C GLU A 52 -15.75 12.19 -2.48
N ILE A 53 -15.40 11.27 -1.57
CA ILE A 53 -14.10 11.26 -0.88
C ILE A 53 -13.42 9.91 -1.11
N SER A 54 -12.23 9.97 -1.68
CA SER A 54 -11.31 8.84 -1.75
C SER A 54 -10.46 8.80 -0.48
N THR A 55 -10.31 7.61 0.11
CA THR A 55 -9.55 7.40 1.34
C THR A 55 -8.61 6.21 1.21
N PHE A 56 -7.35 6.40 1.58
CA PHE A 56 -6.42 5.32 1.82
C PHE A 56 -6.34 5.03 3.32
N TRP A 57 -6.36 3.76 3.67
CA TRP A 57 -6.19 3.27 5.03
C TRP A 57 -4.86 2.55 5.14
N PHE A 58 -4.12 2.83 6.21
CA PHE A 58 -2.92 2.11 6.59
C PHE A 58 -3.07 1.56 7.99
N ARG A 59 -2.63 0.33 8.23
CA ARG A 59 -2.66 -0.30 9.55
C ARG A 59 -1.38 -1.09 9.79
N LEU A 60 -0.75 -0.80 10.93
CA LEU A 60 0.35 -1.58 11.49
C LEU A 60 -0.19 -2.42 12.65
N ASN A 61 -0.22 -3.74 12.48
CA ASN A 61 -0.55 -4.69 13.55
C ASN A 61 0.75 -5.26 14.12
N GLY A 62 1.07 -4.93 15.36
CA GLY A 62 2.19 -5.50 16.11
C GLY A 62 1.73 -6.31 17.31
N SER A 63 2.68 -6.78 18.11
CA SER A 63 2.41 -7.60 19.31
C SER A 63 1.60 -6.87 20.39
N THR A 64 1.68 -5.53 20.43
CA THR A 64 1.03 -4.70 21.45
C THR A 64 -0.30 -4.10 20.99
N GLY A 65 -0.67 -4.24 19.71
CA GLY A 65 -1.93 -3.71 19.19
C GLY A 65 -1.89 -3.36 17.71
N SER A 66 -2.98 -2.71 17.28
CA SER A 66 -3.20 -2.23 15.92
C SER A 66 -3.17 -0.70 15.91
N THR A 67 -2.31 -0.11 15.09
CA THR A 67 -2.20 1.34 14.91
C THR A 67 -2.63 1.73 13.50
N PRO A 68 -3.91 2.09 13.30
CA PRO A 68 -4.41 2.53 12.00
C PRO A 68 -4.27 4.06 11.82
N PHE A 69 -4.17 4.49 10.58
CA PHE A 69 -4.46 5.87 10.17
C PHE A 69 -5.06 5.88 8.76
N SER A 70 -5.64 7.02 8.37
CA SER A 70 -6.19 7.23 7.04
C SER A 70 -5.68 8.53 6.44
N VAL A 71 -5.68 8.58 5.11
CA VAL A 71 -5.42 9.79 4.35
C VAL A 71 -6.51 9.96 3.29
N THR A 72 -7.19 11.10 3.29
CA THR A 72 -8.22 11.42 2.29
C THR A 72 -7.64 12.27 1.16
N ASP A 73 -8.34 12.33 0.02
CA ASP A 73 -7.99 13.16 -1.14
C ASP A 73 -7.94 14.68 -0.88
N ARG A 74 -8.37 15.12 0.31
CA ARG A 74 -8.30 16.52 0.75
C ARG A 74 -7.05 16.82 1.58
N GLU A 75 -6.23 15.82 1.88
CA GLU A 75 -5.05 15.96 2.73
C GLU A 75 -3.75 15.98 1.92
N GLN A 76 -2.75 16.73 2.41
CA GLN A 76 -1.48 16.93 1.70
C GLN A 76 -0.71 15.62 1.41
N ASP A 77 -0.88 14.60 2.25
CA ASP A 77 -0.15 13.33 2.16
C ASP A 77 -0.82 12.33 1.20
N TYR A 78 -1.92 12.72 0.55
CA TYR A 78 -2.72 11.81 -0.28
C TYR A 78 -1.94 11.20 -1.44
N GLU A 79 -1.20 12.04 -2.18
CA GLU A 79 -0.41 11.57 -3.33
C GLU A 79 0.70 10.60 -2.92
N LEU A 80 1.26 10.77 -1.72
CA LEU A 80 2.24 9.83 -1.16
C LEU A 80 1.58 8.48 -0.86
N MET A 81 0.40 8.48 -0.25
CA MET A 81 -0.37 7.26 0.02
C MET A 81 -0.82 6.57 -1.26
N LYS A 82 -1.27 7.33 -2.25
CA LYS A 82 -1.66 6.83 -3.57
C LYS A 82 -0.49 6.14 -4.26
N THR A 83 0.67 6.79 -4.30
CA THR A 83 1.90 6.22 -4.87
C THR A 83 2.25 4.90 -4.17
N LEU A 84 2.19 4.87 -2.84
CA LEU A 84 2.45 3.64 -2.10
C LEU A 84 1.44 2.53 -2.46
N PHE A 85 0.15 2.86 -2.50
CA PHE A 85 -0.91 1.89 -2.81
C PHE A 85 -0.75 1.28 -4.21
N GLU A 86 -0.44 2.10 -5.21
CA GLU A 86 -0.20 1.62 -6.59
C GLU A 86 1.00 0.68 -6.69
N GLU A 87 2.09 0.99 -5.97
CA GLU A 87 3.29 0.13 -5.91
C GLU A 87 3.01 -1.18 -5.18
N VAL A 88 2.21 -1.13 -4.11
CA VAL A 88 1.76 -2.32 -3.38
C VAL A 88 0.89 -3.21 -4.26
N MET A 89 -0.06 -2.62 -4.99
CA MET A 89 -0.90 -3.33 -5.95
C MET A 89 -0.06 -3.98 -7.05
N ALA A 90 0.88 -3.23 -7.64
CA ALA A 90 1.77 -3.75 -8.68
C ALA A 90 2.65 -4.90 -8.17
N ASN A 91 3.14 -4.79 -6.94
CA ASN A 91 3.91 -5.83 -6.25
C ASN A 91 3.05 -7.09 -6.02
N ALA A 92 1.87 -6.95 -5.40
CA ALA A 92 0.99 -8.06 -5.05
C ALA A 92 0.49 -8.84 -6.27
N HIS A 93 0.27 -8.15 -7.40
CA HIS A 93 -0.16 -8.76 -8.65
C HIS A 93 1.00 -9.21 -9.55
N ASN A 94 2.25 -9.10 -9.11
CA ASN A 94 3.44 -9.44 -9.90
C ASN A 94 3.43 -8.79 -11.30
N VAL A 95 2.99 -7.53 -11.38
CA VAL A 95 2.81 -6.78 -12.65
C VAL A 95 4.11 -6.75 -13.46
N LYS A 96 5.27 -6.75 -12.80
CA LYS A 96 6.58 -6.85 -13.46
C LYS A 96 6.70 -8.08 -14.37
N SER A 97 6.24 -9.24 -13.92
CA SER A 97 6.28 -10.47 -14.72
C SER A 97 5.34 -10.38 -15.91
N ASP A 98 4.13 -9.85 -15.70
CA ASP A 98 3.12 -9.75 -16.75
C ASP A 98 3.50 -8.73 -17.83
N MET A 99 4.09 -7.60 -17.45
CA MET A 99 4.67 -6.65 -18.41
C MET A 99 5.79 -7.29 -19.23
N ALA A 100 6.70 -8.04 -18.60
CA ALA A 100 7.78 -8.71 -19.31
C ALA A 100 7.24 -9.72 -20.35
N LYS A 101 6.21 -10.50 -19.99
CA LYS A 101 5.53 -11.42 -20.92
C LYS A 101 4.87 -10.68 -22.07
N PHE A 102 4.17 -9.58 -21.79
CA PHE A 102 3.49 -8.77 -22.80
C PHE A 102 4.48 -8.19 -23.82
N MET A 103 5.60 -7.64 -23.35
CA MET A 103 6.63 -7.06 -24.21
C MET A 103 7.39 -8.09 -25.05
N ALA A 104 7.53 -9.33 -24.56
CA ALA A 104 8.29 -10.38 -25.26
C ALA A 104 7.71 -10.72 -26.65
N GLY A 105 6.43 -10.44 -26.91
CA GLY A 105 5.76 -10.68 -28.19
C GLY A 105 6.02 -9.64 -29.28
N PHE A 106 6.77 -8.58 -29.00
CA PHE A 106 7.05 -7.48 -29.94
C PHE A 106 8.51 -7.47 -30.46
N ASN A 107 9.29 -8.48 -30.10
CA ASN A 107 10.67 -8.67 -30.60
C ASN A 107 10.70 -9.43 -31.93
#